data_AF-A0A2G6DLT7-F1
#
_entry.id   AF-A0A2G6DLT7-F1
#
_cell.length_a   1.000
_cell.length_b   1.000
_cell.length_c   1.000
_cell.angle_alpha   90.00
_cell.angle_beta   90.00
_cell.angle_gamma   90.00
#
_symmetry.space_group_name_H-M   'P 1'
#
loop_
_entity.id
_entity.type
_entity.pdbx_description
1 polymer ?
#
loop_
_entity_poly.entity_id
_entity_poly.type
_entity_poly.pdbx_seq_one_letter_code
_entity_poly.pdbx_strand_id
1 'polypeptide(L)'
;MHAGIVTADEIPANVIDLAGRTRRSQLSCFVHAVIEHTFSTNKVGMAADIAEALASLRAFNYERIYTRPDSVAQAHAVIEVLRGLVDFYLENPSHLPAEVLQAPDRTRAVVAYVAGMTDRFAFDAATNLLGWKVEKLPRGIGHGA
;
A
#
# COMPACT_ATOMS: atom_id res chain seq x y z
N MET A 1 -1.26 12.44 -11.08
CA MET A 1 -0.40 13.56 -11.51
C MET A 1 0.94 13.04 -12.00
N HIS A 2 1.99 12.93 -11.17
CA HIS A 2 3.34 12.58 -11.66
C HIS A 2 3.47 11.23 -12.39
N ALA A 3 2.67 10.22 -12.02
CA ALA A 3 2.63 8.93 -12.71
C ALA A 3 1.79 8.93 -14.01
N GLY A 4 1.20 10.07 -14.40
CA GLY A 4 0.34 10.18 -15.59
C GLY A 4 -1.02 9.47 -15.51
N ILE A 5 -1.37 8.88 -14.36
CA ILE A 5 -2.60 8.06 -14.20
C ILE A 5 -3.88 8.91 -14.08
N VAL A 6 -3.79 10.07 -13.43
CA VAL A 6 -4.90 11.01 -13.22
C VAL A 6 -4.39 12.45 -13.32
N THR A 7 -5.25 13.35 -13.75
CA THR A 7 -5.06 14.80 -13.87
C THR A 7 -5.76 15.55 -12.72
N ALA A 8 -5.46 16.85 -12.56
CA ALA A 8 -6.06 17.65 -11.49
C ALA A 8 -7.54 17.95 -11.75
N ASP A 9 -7.95 18.00 -13.01
CA ASP A 9 -9.32 18.30 -13.41
C ASP A 9 -10.26 17.10 -13.24
N GLU A 10 -9.71 15.91 -13.02
CA GLU A 10 -10.49 14.70 -12.69
C GLU A 10 -10.85 14.60 -11.20
N ILE A 11 -10.31 15.48 -10.34
CA ILE A 11 -10.59 15.45 -8.90
C ILE A 11 -12.07 15.82 -8.67
N PRO A 12 -12.81 15.10 -7.79
CA PRO A 12 -14.21 15.38 -7.52
C PRO A 12 -14.46 16.85 -7.12
N ALA A 13 -15.54 17.44 -7.65
CA ALA A 13 -15.85 18.85 -7.44
C ALA A 13 -16.00 19.21 -5.96
N ASN A 14 -16.67 18.38 -5.16
CA ASN A 14 -16.82 18.62 -3.71
C ASN A 14 -15.48 18.68 -2.96
N VAL A 15 -14.46 17.94 -3.41
CA VAL A 15 -13.10 18.02 -2.86
C VAL A 15 -12.46 19.35 -3.23
N ILE A 16 -12.64 19.79 -4.48
CA ILE A 16 -12.11 21.08 -4.95
C ILE A 16 -12.76 22.23 -4.20
N ASP A 17 -14.08 22.19 -4.03
CA ASP A 17 -14.87 23.27 -3.43
C ASP A 17 -14.56 23.42 -1.94
N LEU A 18 -14.39 22.31 -1.21
CA LEU A 18 -14.16 22.32 0.24
C LEU A 18 -12.68 22.36 0.63
N ALA A 19 -11.82 21.64 -0.10
CA ALA A 19 -10.43 21.42 0.27
C ALA A 19 -9.41 22.06 -0.70
N GLY A 20 -9.89 22.60 -1.83
CA GLY A 20 -9.08 23.28 -2.84
C GLY A 20 -8.47 22.35 -3.90
N ARG A 21 -7.88 22.97 -4.93
CA ARG A 21 -7.34 22.26 -6.13
C ARG A 21 -5.97 21.63 -5.94
N THR A 22 -5.18 22.11 -4.98
CA THR A 22 -3.78 21.67 -4.83
C THR A 22 -3.67 20.62 -3.72
N ARG A 23 -2.73 19.67 -3.87
CA ARG A 23 -2.42 18.71 -2.80
C ARG A 23 -2.11 19.38 -1.47
N ARG A 24 -1.38 20.50 -1.51
CA ARG A 24 -1.04 21.28 -0.31
C ARG A 24 -2.29 21.82 0.37
N SER A 25 -3.21 22.41 -0.41
CA SER A 25 -4.49 22.91 0.10
C SER A 25 -5.32 21.79 0.72
N GLN A 26 -5.45 20.68 -0.01
CA GLN A 26 -6.25 19.52 0.43
C GLN A 26 -5.72 18.94 1.74
N LEU A 27 -4.40 18.69 1.81
CA LEU A 27 -3.76 18.18 3.02
C LEU A 27 -3.95 19.14 4.20
N SER A 28 -3.75 20.44 3.98
CA SER A 28 -3.95 21.45 5.01
C SER A 28 -5.39 21.43 5.51
N CYS A 29 -6.38 21.47 4.61
CA CYS A 29 -7.80 21.45 4.96
C CYS A 29 -8.15 20.23 5.83
N PHE A 30 -7.82 19.02 5.37
CA PHE A 30 -8.17 17.81 6.11
C PHE A 30 -7.46 17.71 7.47
N VAL A 31 -6.19 18.10 7.56
CA VAL A 31 -5.46 18.10 8.84
C VAL A 31 -6.10 19.07 9.84
N HIS A 32 -6.39 20.31 9.42
CA HIS A 32 -7.04 21.29 10.30
C HIS A 32 -8.44 20.83 10.71
N ALA A 33 -9.21 20.25 9.79
CA ALA A 33 -10.55 19.73 10.09
C ALA A 33 -10.53 18.65 11.19
N VAL A 34 -9.54 17.74 11.19
CA VAL A 34 -9.40 16.78 12.31
C VAL A 34 -9.09 17.49 13.62
N ILE A 35 -8.16 18.43 13.60
CA ILE A 35 -7.70 19.14 14.80
C ILE A 35 -8.87 19.93 15.42
N GLU A 36 -9.56 20.73 14.61
CA GLU A 36 -10.67 21.58 15.04
C GLU A 36 -11.85 20.76 15.57
N HIS A 37 -12.22 19.68 14.87
CA HIS A 37 -13.30 18.81 15.31
C HIS A 37 -12.94 18.06 16.60
N THR A 38 -11.70 17.58 16.71
CA THR A 38 -11.23 16.90 17.92
C THR A 38 -11.21 17.84 19.10
N PHE A 39 -10.73 19.07 18.92
CA PHE A 39 -10.69 20.08 19.97
C PHE A 39 -12.08 20.49 20.46
N SER A 40 -13.04 20.65 19.54
CA SER A 40 -14.40 21.10 19.87
C SER A 40 -15.30 20.00 20.45
N THR A 41 -15.10 18.73 20.05
CA THR A 41 -15.98 17.62 20.43
C THR A 41 -15.35 16.63 21.41
N ASN A 42 -14.05 16.75 21.66
CA ASN A 42 -13.23 15.79 22.40
C ASN A 42 -13.27 14.36 21.81
N LYS A 43 -13.51 14.24 20.49
CA LYS A 43 -13.55 12.99 19.72
C LYS A 43 -12.80 13.14 18.40
N VAL A 44 -11.98 12.16 18.05
CA VAL A 44 -11.28 12.14 16.75
C VAL A 44 -12.32 12.01 15.64
N GLY A 45 -12.40 13.02 14.77
CA GLY A 45 -13.37 13.07 13.68
C GLY A 45 -13.18 14.30 12.81
N MET A 46 -14.15 14.53 11.92
CA MET A 46 -14.27 15.72 11.08
C MET A 46 -15.74 16.12 11.02
N ALA A 47 -16.03 17.38 10.65
CA ALA A 47 -17.39 17.75 10.25
C ALA A 47 -17.85 16.92 9.04
N ALA A 48 -19.16 16.67 8.95
CA ALA A 48 -19.73 15.70 8.01
C ALA A 48 -19.42 16.03 6.53
N ASP A 49 -19.46 17.30 6.16
CA ASP A 49 -19.15 17.82 4.83
C ASP A 49 -17.69 17.58 4.42
N ILE A 50 -16.74 17.90 5.29
CA ILE A 50 -15.31 17.67 5.05
C ILE A 50 -14.99 16.17 5.05
N ALA A 51 -15.66 15.39 5.91
CA ALA A 51 -15.54 13.94 5.93
C ALA A 51 -16.03 13.32 4.60
N GLU A 52 -17.14 13.82 4.05
CA GLU A 52 -17.69 13.40 2.76
C GLU A 52 -16.77 13.76 1.60
N ALA A 53 -16.16 14.95 1.62
CA ALA A 53 -15.13 15.33 0.66
C ALA A 53 -13.93 14.36 0.72
N LEU A 54 -13.40 14.07 1.91
CA LEU A 54 -12.30 13.12 2.06
C LEU A 54 -12.70 11.71 1.58
N ALA A 55 -13.92 11.27 1.89
CA ALA A 55 -14.45 9.99 1.42
C ALA A 55 -14.55 9.94 -0.11
N SER A 56 -14.98 11.03 -0.74
CA SER A 56 -15.06 11.18 -2.20
C SER A 56 -13.68 11.13 -2.85
N LEU A 57 -12.70 11.84 -2.27
CA LEU A 57 -11.31 11.77 -2.71
C LEU A 57 -10.75 10.34 -2.60
N ARG A 58 -11.07 9.63 -1.52
CA ARG A 58 -10.67 8.24 -1.32
C ARG A 58 -11.31 7.32 -2.36
N ALA A 59 -12.61 7.46 -2.60
CA ALA A 59 -13.33 6.68 -3.61
C ALA A 59 -12.73 6.88 -5.01
N PHE A 60 -12.49 8.14 -5.39
CA PHE A 60 -11.82 8.51 -6.63
C PHE A 60 -10.45 7.82 -6.77
N ASN A 61 -9.60 7.86 -5.73
CA ASN A 61 -8.29 7.21 -5.78
C ASN A 61 -8.41 5.67 -5.94
N TYR A 62 -9.38 5.04 -5.29
CA TYR A 62 -9.62 3.61 -5.45
C TYR A 62 -10.04 3.24 -6.87
N GLU A 63 -11.02 3.94 -7.41
CA GLU A 63 -11.53 3.69 -8.76
C GLU A 63 -10.48 3.99 -9.84
N ARG A 64 -9.78 5.12 -9.73
CA ARG A 64 -8.94 5.62 -10.82
C ARG A 64 -7.48 5.19 -10.71
N ILE A 65 -7.01 4.78 -9.53
CA ILE A 65 -5.60 4.41 -9.32
C ILE A 65 -5.48 2.95 -8.91
N TYR A 66 -6.11 2.54 -7.80
CA TYR A 66 -5.84 1.22 -7.20
C TYR A 66 -6.50 0.05 -7.92
N THR A 67 -7.66 0.25 -8.55
CA THR A 67 -8.43 -0.82 -9.22
C THR A 67 -8.16 -0.94 -10.72
N ARG A 68 -7.18 -0.19 -11.25
CA ARG A 68 -6.77 -0.30 -12.65
C ARG A 68 -6.30 -1.73 -12.97
N PRO A 69 -6.57 -2.25 -14.18
CA PRO A 69 -6.15 -3.59 -14.58
C PRO A 69 -4.66 -3.85 -14.36
N ASP A 70 -3.79 -2.90 -14.69
CA ASP A 70 -2.33 -3.02 -14.48
C ASP A 70 -1.98 -3.14 -12.99
N SER A 71 -2.64 -2.36 -12.13
CA SER A 71 -2.40 -2.36 -10.68
C SER A 71 -2.88 -3.68 -10.04
N VAL A 72 -4.01 -4.20 -10.49
CA VAL A 72 -4.53 -5.50 -10.06
C VAL A 72 -3.61 -6.63 -10.53
N ALA A 73 -3.13 -6.59 -11.78
CA ALA A 73 -2.20 -7.57 -12.30
C ALA A 73 -0.87 -7.58 -11.53
N GLN A 74 -0.33 -6.39 -11.20
CA GLN A 74 0.86 -6.27 -10.35
C GLN A 74 0.61 -6.81 -8.94
N ALA A 75 -0.55 -6.52 -8.34
CA ALA A 75 -0.91 -7.04 -7.02
C ALA A 75 -0.98 -8.58 -7.01
N HIS A 76 -1.56 -9.18 -8.04
CA HIS A 76 -1.59 -10.65 -8.17
C HIS A 76 -0.18 -11.25 -8.23
N ALA A 77 0.73 -10.67 -9.02
CA ALA A 77 2.12 -11.11 -9.08
C ALA A 77 2.82 -11.03 -7.71
N VAL A 78 2.62 -9.93 -6.97
CA VAL A 78 3.16 -9.79 -5.59
C VAL A 78 2.58 -10.88 -4.67
N ILE A 79 1.27 -11.12 -4.71
CA ILE A 79 0.61 -12.12 -3.87
C ILE A 79 1.19 -13.51 -4.13
N GLU A 80 1.42 -13.86 -5.40
CA GLU A 80 2.05 -15.12 -5.77
C GLU A 80 3.49 -15.23 -5.25
N VAL A 81 4.29 -14.15 -5.30
CA VAL A 81 5.64 -14.10 -4.71
C VAL A 81 5.58 -14.38 -3.21
N LEU A 82 4.76 -13.62 -2.49
CA LEU A 82 4.70 -13.68 -1.03
C LEU A 82 4.21 -15.05 -0.56
N ARG A 83 3.23 -15.64 -1.24
CA ARG A 83 2.77 -17.00 -0.96
C ARG A 83 3.90 -18.01 -1.18
N GLY A 84 4.56 -17.96 -2.34
CA GLY A 84 5.68 -18.86 -2.64
C GLY A 84 6.83 -18.76 -1.62
N LEU A 85 7.14 -17.55 -1.14
CA LEU A 85 8.15 -17.35 -0.11
C LEU A 85 7.73 -17.95 1.23
N VAL A 86 6.48 -17.71 1.65
CA VAL A 86 5.95 -18.30 2.90
C VAL A 86 6.01 -19.83 2.82
N ASP A 87 5.52 -20.42 1.73
CA ASP A 87 5.54 -21.87 1.54
C ASP A 87 6.96 -22.43 1.57
N PHE A 88 7.89 -21.81 0.84
CA PHE A 88 9.30 -22.21 0.83
C PHE A 88 9.94 -22.17 2.21
N TYR A 89 9.75 -21.10 2.98
CA TYR A 89 10.36 -20.98 4.31
C TYR A 89 9.74 -21.93 5.35
N LEU A 90 8.47 -22.31 5.18
CA LEU A 90 7.84 -23.34 6.00
C LEU A 90 8.42 -24.72 5.73
N GLU A 91 8.68 -25.05 4.46
CA GLU A 91 9.27 -26.32 4.03
C GLU A 91 10.79 -26.37 4.27
N ASN A 92 11.47 -25.23 4.24
CA ASN A 92 12.93 -25.10 4.32
C ASN A 92 13.36 -24.18 5.49
N PRO A 93 13.07 -24.55 6.74
CA PRO A 93 13.31 -23.70 7.91
C PRO A 93 14.79 -23.34 8.11
N SER A 94 15.74 -24.12 7.59
CA SER A 94 17.17 -23.81 7.65
C SER A 94 17.55 -22.48 6.99
N HIS A 95 16.70 -21.94 6.12
CA HIS A 95 16.90 -20.63 5.50
C HIS A 95 16.39 -19.44 6.35
N LEU A 96 15.78 -19.72 7.51
CA LEU A 96 15.27 -18.70 8.41
C LEU A 96 16.30 -18.30 9.47
N PRO A 97 16.27 -17.04 9.94
CA PRO A 97 16.99 -16.62 11.13
C PRO A 97 16.62 -17.45 12.37
N ALA A 98 17.57 -17.61 13.29
CA ALA A 98 17.38 -18.41 14.50
C ALA A 98 16.20 -17.91 15.36
N GLU A 99 15.96 -16.60 15.38
CA GLU A 99 14.88 -15.98 16.13
C GLU A 99 13.50 -16.41 15.62
N VAL A 100 13.36 -16.60 14.29
CA VAL A 100 12.12 -17.07 13.67
C VAL A 100 11.91 -18.57 13.96
N LEU A 101 13.01 -19.34 13.98
CA LEU A 101 12.98 -20.78 14.26
C LEU A 101 12.54 -21.12 15.69
N GLN A 102 12.91 -20.28 16.65
CA GLN A 102 12.56 -20.46 18.06
C GLN A 102 11.15 -19.94 18.42
N ALA A 103 10.42 -19.38 17.45
CA ALA A 103 9.07 -18.89 17.69
C ALA A 103 8.09 -20.04 18.02
N PRO A 104 7.21 -19.87 19.02
CA PRO A 104 6.22 -20.90 19.38
C PRO A 104 5.23 -21.22 18.25
N ASP A 105 4.84 -20.21 17.48
CA ASP A 105 3.99 -20.33 16.30
C ASP A 105 4.84 -20.09 15.05
N ARG A 106 5.32 -21.20 14.46
CA ARG A 106 6.20 -21.17 13.29
C ARG A 106 5.52 -20.53 12.08
N THR A 107 4.26 -20.84 11.82
CA THR A 107 3.53 -20.31 10.66
C THR A 107 3.41 -18.79 10.76
N ARG A 108 2.99 -18.30 11.92
CA ARG A 108 2.90 -16.85 12.14
C ARG A 108 4.27 -16.17 12.07
N ALA A 109 5.32 -16.81 12.58
CA ALA A 109 6.67 -16.25 12.56
C ALA A 109 7.23 -16.15 11.13
N VAL A 110 6.99 -17.16 10.27
CA VAL A 110 7.36 -17.11 8.85
C VAL A 110 6.59 -16.03 8.11
N VAL A 111 5.27 -15.92 8.34
CA VAL A 111 4.46 -14.84 7.76
C VAL A 111 4.97 -13.48 8.18
N ALA A 112 5.32 -13.29 9.46
CA ALA A 112 5.88 -12.04 9.96
C ALA A 112 7.26 -11.74 9.35
N TYR A 113 8.10 -12.76 9.17
CA TYR A 113 9.40 -12.64 8.52
C TYR A 113 9.27 -12.17 7.07
N VAL A 114 8.39 -12.82 6.29
CA VAL A 114 8.11 -12.43 4.89
C VAL A 114 7.47 -11.04 4.82
N ALA A 115 6.54 -10.70 5.72
CA ALA A 115 5.93 -9.38 5.80
C ALA A 115 6.92 -8.27 6.21
N GLY A 116 8.02 -8.62 6.87
CA GLY A 116 9.11 -7.70 7.23
C GLY A 116 10.14 -7.49 6.12
N MET A 117 10.04 -8.19 5.00
CA MET A 117 10.96 -8.05 3.88
C MET A 117 10.73 -6.73 3.15
N THR A 118 11.81 -6.04 2.80
CA THR A 118 11.73 -5.00 1.77
C THR A 118 11.40 -5.63 0.42
N ASP A 119 10.71 -4.91 -0.46
CA ASP A 119 10.35 -5.43 -1.79
C ASP A 119 11.57 -5.98 -2.56
N ARG A 120 12.69 -5.23 -2.54
CA ARG A 120 13.95 -5.67 -3.18
C ARG A 120 14.39 -7.04 -2.65
N PHE A 121 14.43 -7.18 -1.32
CA PHE A 121 14.84 -8.44 -0.70
C PHE A 121 13.88 -9.59 -1.03
N ALA A 122 12.57 -9.34 -1.02
CA ALA A 122 11.57 -10.35 -1.35
C ALA A 122 11.72 -10.85 -2.80
N PHE A 123 11.96 -9.95 -3.75
CA PHE A 123 12.15 -10.31 -5.15
C PHE A 123 13.49 -10.99 -5.45
N ASP A 124 14.56 -10.57 -4.78
CA ASP A 124 15.85 -11.26 -4.83
C ASP A 124 15.70 -12.69 -4.28
N ALA A 125 15.00 -12.84 -3.15
CA ALA A 125 14.71 -14.15 -2.56
C ALA A 125 13.84 -15.00 -3.49
N ALA A 126 12.80 -14.43 -4.10
CA ALA A 126 11.94 -15.15 -5.05
C ALA A 126 12.72 -15.65 -6.27
N THR A 127 13.62 -14.83 -6.80
CA THR A 127 14.47 -15.21 -7.94
C THR A 127 15.44 -16.32 -7.54
N ASN A 128 16.12 -16.17 -6.41
CA ASN A 128 17.19 -17.09 -5.99
C ASN A 128 16.69 -18.41 -5.39
N LEU A 129 15.57 -18.39 -4.66
CA LEU A 129 15.05 -19.55 -3.92
C LEU A 129 13.94 -20.26 -4.69
N LEU A 130 13.09 -19.52 -5.40
CA LEU A 130 11.92 -20.07 -6.09
C LEU A 130 12.11 -20.16 -7.61
N GLY A 131 13.24 -19.68 -8.14
CA GLY A 131 13.52 -19.68 -9.59
C GLY A 131 12.59 -18.77 -10.40
N TRP A 132 12.03 -17.73 -9.77
CA TRP A 132 11.15 -16.79 -10.46
C TRP A 132 11.87 -16.04 -11.57
N LYS A 133 11.21 -15.94 -12.74
CA LYS A 133 11.74 -15.14 -13.85
C LYS A 133 11.58 -13.65 -13.52
N VAL A 134 12.67 -12.90 -13.61
CA VAL A 134 12.71 -11.44 -13.38
C VAL A 134 11.63 -10.70 -14.17
N GLU A 135 11.32 -11.18 -15.37
CA GLU A 135 10.30 -10.58 -16.26
C GLU A 135 8.87 -10.70 -15.75
N LYS A 136 8.61 -11.62 -14.81
CA LYS A 136 7.33 -11.79 -14.14
C LYS A 136 7.21 -10.96 -12.86
N LEU A 137 8.29 -10.31 -12.42
CA LEU A 137 8.27 -9.47 -11.24
C LEU A 137 7.53 -8.16 -11.50
N PRO A 138 6.84 -7.60 -10.50
CA PRO A 138 6.19 -6.29 -10.62
C PRO A 138 7.18 -5.20 -11.05
N ARG A 139 6.82 -4.46 -12.10
CA ARG A 139 7.64 -3.34 -12.60
C ARG A 139 7.55 -2.12 -11.68
N GLY A 140 8.68 -1.41 -11.51
CA GLY A 140 8.75 -0.15 -10.79
C GLY A 140 9.02 -0.26 -9.28
N ILE A 141 9.31 -1.46 -8.79
CA ILE A 141 9.65 -1.72 -7.40
C ILE A 141 11.06 -2.31 -7.33
N GLY A 142 12.04 -1.51 -6.88
CA GLY A 142 13.35 -2.03 -6.45
C GLY A 142 14.48 -2.11 -7.49
N HIS A 143 14.23 -1.82 -8.77
CA HIS A 143 15.30 -1.48 -9.72
C HIS A 143 15.07 -0.04 -10.16
N GLY A 144 16.01 0.84 -9.82
CA GLY A 144 15.92 2.26 -10.10
C GLY A 144 15.92 2.57 -11.61
N ALA A 145 15.34 3.74 -11.90
CA ALA A 145 15.03 4.37 -13.19
C ALA A 145 13.65 4.01 -13.77
#